data_AF-A0A0J6Z9Q1-F1
#
_entry.id   AF-A0A0J6Z9Q1-F1
#
_cell.length_a   1.000
_cell.length_b   1.000
_cell.length_c   1.000
_cell.angle_alpha   90.00
_cell.angle_beta   90.00
_cell.angle_gamma   90.00
#
_symmetry.space_group_name_H-M   'P 1'
#
loop_
_entity.id
_entity.type
_entity.pdbx_description
1 polymer ?
#
loop_
_entity_poly.entity_id
_entity_poly.type
_entity_poly.pdbx_seq_one_letter_code
_entity_poly.pdbx_strand_id
1 'polypeptide(L)'
;MSTFIGQLVGFVIIVAIIVKWVVPPVRKLMNTQQEAVRAALMESKAAADKLANADAEHAKAVEEAKNRGEKLTEEARADSSRIAEQLREQAGTEAERIKAQGDQQVSLLRQQTIRGLRQQLGLESVDKAEQIIRDHLADADAQSASVDRFLDELDGMAPSPAVLEAGAPLNLRAASREALAEVVKKFESIADGVDADALTTLADELTSVATVLIKEHALNTHLAEPSNDPAAKERLVERLFADKLSQPTVDLLKSAVAQRWSSDGNLVDALEHVARLALVVRAERNEQSEEVEEQLFRVGRVLDAESRLNRLLSDPTVPANERIELLNKVLESGGGVNDTTAALLAQTVRLLRGELADAAVADLAELAVSRRGEATAQVTAATEISDAQRSRLTEVLSRIYGTDVSVQLEVDPDIVGGLLITVGEEVIDGSISSRLAAARTGLPD
;
A
#
# COMPACT_ATOMS: atom_id res chain seq x y z
N MET A 1 132.74 -108.97 0.65
CA MET A 1 132.05 -108.32 -0.49
C MET A 1 130.60 -108.76 -0.71
N SER A 2 130.07 -109.85 -0.10
CA SER A 2 128.66 -110.26 -0.30
C SER A 2 127.64 -109.63 0.66
N THR A 3 128.02 -109.24 1.89
CA THR A 3 127.09 -108.71 2.90
C THR A 3 126.65 -107.25 2.67
N PHE A 4 127.51 -106.42 2.08
CA PHE A 4 127.22 -105.00 1.77
C PHE A 4 126.19 -104.84 0.65
N ILE A 5 126.20 -105.74 -0.34
CA ILE A 5 125.26 -105.70 -1.48
C ILE A 5 123.84 -106.07 -1.01
N GLY A 6 123.68 -107.06 -0.12
CA GLY A 6 122.37 -107.45 0.40
C GLY A 6 121.69 -106.37 1.27
N GLN A 7 122.48 -105.61 2.06
CA GLN A 7 121.98 -104.52 2.89
C GLN A 7 121.53 -103.31 2.06
N LEU A 8 122.24 -103.03 0.97
CA LEU A 8 121.89 -101.97 0.02
C LEU A 8 120.61 -102.30 -0.74
N VAL A 9 120.42 -103.57 -1.13
CA VAL A 9 119.16 -104.04 -1.75
C VAL A 9 117.99 -103.95 -0.76
N GLY A 10 118.17 -104.37 0.50
CA GLY A 10 117.14 -104.24 1.53
C GLY A 10 116.75 -102.80 1.83
N PHE A 11 117.72 -101.87 1.87
CA PHE A 11 117.46 -100.44 2.05
C PHE A 11 116.70 -99.85 0.85
N VAL A 12 117.07 -100.21 -0.38
CA VAL A 12 116.39 -99.75 -1.59
C VAL A 12 114.93 -100.21 -1.62
N ILE A 13 114.63 -101.43 -1.16
CA ILE A 13 113.27 -101.96 -1.09
C ILE A 13 112.43 -101.19 -0.06
N ILE A 14 112.96 -100.92 1.14
CA ILE A 14 112.24 -100.14 2.16
C ILE A 14 111.99 -98.71 1.69
N VAL A 15 112.99 -98.07 1.09
CA VAL A 15 112.84 -96.72 0.52
C VAL A 15 111.79 -96.73 -0.59
N ALA A 16 111.76 -97.75 -1.46
CA ALA A 16 110.76 -97.89 -2.50
C ALA A 16 109.33 -98.01 -1.92
N ILE A 17 109.13 -98.77 -0.84
CA ILE A 17 107.82 -98.90 -0.18
C ILE A 17 107.38 -97.57 0.45
N ILE A 18 108.27 -96.89 1.18
CA ILE A 18 107.95 -95.61 1.83
C ILE A 18 107.61 -94.54 0.76
N VAL A 19 108.42 -94.45 -0.29
CA VAL A 19 108.23 -93.48 -1.38
C VAL A 19 106.96 -93.79 -2.19
N LYS A 20 106.62 -95.06 -2.42
CA LYS A 20 105.47 -95.46 -3.24
C LYS A 20 104.14 -95.48 -2.48
N TRP A 21 104.13 -95.80 -1.19
CA TRP A 21 102.88 -96.03 -0.43
C TRP A 21 102.63 -95.04 0.71
N VAL A 22 103.67 -94.51 1.38
CA VAL A 22 103.50 -93.62 2.56
C VAL A 22 103.58 -92.14 2.18
N VAL A 23 104.53 -91.77 1.31
CA VAL A 23 104.70 -90.38 0.86
C VAL A 23 103.49 -89.81 0.11
N PRO A 24 102.80 -90.55 -0.79
CA PRO A 24 101.65 -90.01 -1.53
C PRO A 24 100.46 -89.54 -0.65
N PRO A 25 99.94 -90.32 0.33
CA PRO A 25 98.84 -89.86 1.17
C PRO A 25 99.23 -88.71 2.10
N VAL A 26 100.46 -88.69 2.63
CA VAL A 26 100.97 -87.59 3.46
C VAL A 26 101.13 -86.30 2.64
N ARG A 27 101.69 -86.37 1.42
CA ARG A 27 101.73 -85.21 0.51
C ARG A 27 100.34 -84.72 0.12
N LYS A 28 99.40 -85.64 -0.13
CA LYS A 28 98.01 -85.28 -0.46
C LYS A 28 97.35 -84.51 0.67
N LEU A 29 97.46 -85.01 1.91
CA LEU A 29 96.88 -84.35 3.09
C LEU A 29 97.54 -82.99 3.38
N MET A 30 98.87 -82.90 3.22
CA MET A 30 99.60 -81.63 3.35
C MET A 30 99.21 -80.61 2.27
N ASN A 31 99.03 -81.06 1.02
CA ASN A 31 98.56 -80.19 -0.07
C ASN A 31 97.11 -79.74 0.13
N THR A 32 96.20 -80.62 0.60
CA THR A 32 94.82 -80.24 0.91
C THR A 32 94.75 -79.21 2.04
N GLN A 33 95.58 -79.36 3.07
CA GLN A 33 95.69 -78.34 4.13
C GLN A 33 96.30 -77.03 3.61
N GLN A 34 97.33 -77.08 2.74
CA GLN A 34 97.87 -75.90 2.09
C GLN A 34 96.86 -75.19 1.17
N GLU A 35 96.03 -75.94 0.44
CA GLU A 35 94.95 -75.41 -0.40
C GLU A 35 93.82 -74.82 0.45
N ALA A 36 93.42 -75.47 1.55
CA ALA A 36 92.41 -74.94 2.46
C ALA A 36 92.87 -73.62 3.11
N VAL A 37 94.13 -73.52 3.52
CA VAL A 37 94.72 -72.27 4.03
C VAL A 37 94.80 -71.21 2.94
N ARG A 38 95.18 -71.57 1.70
CA ARG A 38 95.16 -70.64 0.55
C ARG A 38 93.75 -70.15 0.23
N ALA A 39 92.76 -71.04 0.25
CA ALA A 39 91.36 -70.71 -0.02
C ALA A 39 90.81 -69.80 1.08
N ALA A 40 91.07 -70.10 2.36
CA ALA A 40 90.68 -69.25 3.48
C ALA A 40 91.33 -67.86 3.42
N LEU A 41 92.60 -67.76 3.02
CA LEU A 41 93.28 -66.48 2.80
C LEU A 41 92.69 -65.70 1.61
N MET A 42 92.34 -66.38 0.52
CA MET A 42 91.68 -65.76 -0.65
C MET A 42 90.26 -65.29 -0.33
N GLU A 43 89.48 -66.08 0.40
CA GLU A 43 88.12 -65.72 0.82
C GLU A 43 88.15 -64.58 1.85
N SER A 44 89.09 -64.60 2.80
CA SER A 44 89.32 -63.49 3.72
C SER A 44 89.70 -62.21 2.98
N LYS A 45 90.53 -62.31 1.93
CA LYS A 45 90.88 -61.15 1.09
C LYS A 45 89.67 -60.65 0.29
N ALA A 46 88.90 -61.54 -0.32
CA ALA A 46 87.69 -61.19 -1.07
C ALA A 46 86.59 -60.59 -0.16
N ALA A 47 86.47 -61.07 1.08
CA ALA A 47 85.58 -60.50 2.08
C ALA A 47 86.06 -59.11 2.53
N ALA A 48 87.37 -58.92 2.72
CA ALA A 48 87.96 -57.61 2.99
C ALA A 48 87.74 -56.62 1.83
N ASP A 49 87.92 -57.06 0.58
CA ASP A 49 87.67 -56.25 -0.62
C ASP A 49 86.17 -55.90 -0.77
N LYS A 50 85.26 -56.84 -0.47
CA LYS A 50 83.81 -56.57 -0.43
C LYS A 50 83.43 -55.57 0.65
N LEU A 51 84.01 -55.69 1.85
CA LEU A 51 83.78 -54.75 2.93
C LEU A 51 84.29 -53.36 2.55
N ALA A 52 85.49 -53.27 1.97
CA ALA A 52 86.06 -52.02 1.49
C ALA A 52 85.19 -51.36 0.39
N ASN A 53 84.65 -52.15 -0.55
CA ASN A 53 83.72 -51.65 -1.56
C ASN A 53 82.38 -51.20 -0.96
N ALA A 54 81.83 -51.96 0.00
CA ALA A 54 80.59 -51.59 0.69
C ALA A 54 80.76 -50.30 1.51
N ASP A 55 81.89 -50.13 2.19
CA ASP A 55 82.24 -48.90 2.91
C ASP A 55 82.38 -47.72 1.95
N ALA A 56 82.99 -47.94 0.78
CA ALA A 56 83.11 -46.92 -0.26
C ALA A 56 81.76 -46.52 -0.87
N GLU A 57 80.86 -47.48 -1.13
CA GLU A 57 79.49 -47.21 -1.60
C GLU A 57 78.64 -46.52 -0.52
N HIS A 58 78.75 -46.94 0.74
CA HIS A 58 78.07 -46.28 1.85
C HIS A 58 78.57 -44.83 2.02
N ALA A 59 79.88 -44.60 1.94
CA ALA A 59 80.45 -43.26 1.97
C ALA A 59 79.91 -42.37 0.83
N LYS A 60 79.86 -42.91 -0.40
CA LYS A 60 79.24 -42.22 -1.56
C LYS A 60 77.75 -41.93 -1.34
N ALA A 61 76.98 -42.90 -0.84
CA ALA A 61 75.55 -42.72 -0.57
C ALA A 61 75.31 -41.66 0.51
N VAL A 62 76.15 -41.60 1.55
CA VAL A 62 76.08 -40.56 2.58
C VAL A 62 76.43 -39.19 2.00
N GLU A 63 77.44 -39.09 1.12
CA GLU A 63 77.79 -37.86 0.43
C GLU A 63 76.66 -37.38 -0.49
N GLU A 64 76.08 -38.27 -1.30
CA GLU A 64 74.93 -37.96 -2.13
C GLU A 64 73.71 -37.55 -1.29
N ALA A 65 73.44 -38.21 -0.16
CA ALA A 65 72.35 -37.86 0.74
C ALA A 65 72.57 -36.48 1.36
N LYS A 66 73.80 -36.13 1.73
CA LYS A 66 74.16 -34.78 2.18
C LYS A 66 73.91 -33.75 1.09
N ASN A 67 74.39 -33.99 -0.13
CA ASN A 67 74.19 -33.09 -1.27
C ASN A 67 72.71 -32.92 -1.63
N ARG A 68 71.90 -33.99 -1.57
CA ARG A 68 70.44 -33.92 -1.76
C ARG A 68 69.76 -33.18 -0.62
N GLY A 69 70.21 -33.37 0.62
CA GLY A 69 69.72 -32.65 1.79
C GLY A 69 69.99 -31.14 1.67
N GLU A 70 71.20 -30.76 1.25
CA GLU A 70 71.56 -29.36 0.99
C GLU A 70 70.67 -28.75 -0.09
N LYS A 71 70.51 -29.42 -1.25
CA LYS A 71 69.59 -28.98 -2.30
C LYS A 71 68.15 -28.85 -1.81
N LEU A 72 67.64 -29.81 -1.05
CA LEU A 72 66.29 -29.76 -0.49
C LEU A 72 66.13 -28.57 0.48
N THR A 73 67.15 -28.26 1.29
CA THR A 73 67.10 -27.08 2.16
C THR A 73 67.17 -25.76 1.39
N GLU A 74 67.88 -25.73 0.26
CA GLU A 74 67.93 -24.56 -0.63
C GLU A 74 66.59 -24.34 -1.33
N GLU A 75 65.99 -25.39 -1.88
CA GLU A 75 64.64 -25.37 -2.47
C GLU A 75 63.59 -24.94 -1.43
N ALA A 76 63.62 -25.53 -0.22
CA ALA A 76 62.71 -25.16 0.85
C ALA A 76 62.87 -23.69 1.29
N ARG A 77 64.10 -23.15 1.32
CA ARG A 77 64.35 -21.72 1.59
C ARG A 77 63.84 -20.82 0.47
N ALA A 78 64.03 -21.22 -0.78
CA ALA A 78 63.52 -20.49 -1.95
C ALA A 78 61.98 -20.47 -1.95
N ASP A 79 61.36 -21.62 -1.67
CA ASP A 79 59.90 -21.75 -1.58
C ASP A 79 59.33 -20.96 -0.40
N SER A 80 59.94 -21.04 0.78
CA SER A 80 59.55 -20.20 1.93
C SER A 80 59.64 -18.71 1.62
N SER A 81 60.65 -18.27 0.87
CA SER A 81 60.78 -16.88 0.46
C SER A 81 59.68 -16.49 -0.54
N ARG A 82 59.36 -17.38 -1.48
CA ARG A 82 58.27 -17.18 -2.46
C ARG A 82 56.90 -17.10 -1.77
N ILE A 83 56.63 -17.99 -0.81
CA ILE A 83 55.40 -17.98 -0.01
C ILE A 83 55.30 -16.68 0.79
N ALA A 84 56.40 -16.25 1.43
CA ALA A 84 56.42 -14.98 2.16
C ALA A 84 56.11 -13.79 1.25
N GLU A 85 56.63 -13.78 0.03
CA GLU A 85 56.37 -12.71 -0.94
C GLU A 85 54.93 -12.72 -1.45
N GLN A 86 54.38 -13.90 -1.77
CA GLN A 86 52.97 -14.06 -2.14
C GLN A 86 52.03 -13.61 -1.02
N LEU A 87 52.35 -13.94 0.24
CA LEU A 87 51.57 -13.47 1.40
C LEU A 87 51.66 -11.96 1.58
N ARG A 88 52.81 -11.33 1.29
CA ARG A 88 52.95 -9.86 1.31
C ARG A 88 52.12 -9.20 0.22
N GLU A 89 52.13 -9.75 -0.99
CA GLU A 89 51.30 -9.25 -2.11
C GLU A 89 49.80 -9.39 -1.80
N GLN A 90 49.38 -10.53 -1.26
CA GLN A 90 48.01 -10.75 -0.79
C GLN A 90 47.63 -9.79 0.34
N ALA A 91 48.50 -9.57 1.32
CA ALA A 91 48.26 -8.59 2.37
C ALA A 91 48.15 -7.15 1.83
N GLY A 92 48.96 -6.81 0.81
CA GLY A 92 48.89 -5.52 0.12
C GLY A 92 47.54 -5.32 -0.59
N THR A 93 47.13 -6.29 -1.39
CA THR A 93 45.83 -6.25 -2.11
C THR A 93 44.64 -6.21 -1.16
N GLU A 94 44.68 -6.95 -0.04
CA GLU A 94 43.63 -6.91 0.98
C GLU A 94 43.60 -5.55 1.72
N ALA A 95 44.76 -4.98 2.02
CA ALA A 95 44.85 -3.64 2.61
C ALA A 95 44.28 -2.57 1.67
N GLU A 96 44.57 -2.64 0.36
CA GLU A 96 43.99 -1.76 -0.65
C GLU A 96 42.47 -1.95 -0.77
N ARG A 97 41.99 -3.19 -0.73
CA ARG A 97 40.55 -3.50 -0.74
C ARG A 97 39.84 -2.88 0.46
N ILE A 98 40.38 -3.04 1.66
CA ILE A 98 39.83 -2.45 2.89
C ILE A 98 39.84 -0.92 2.79
N LYS A 99 40.93 -0.33 2.29
CA LYS A 99 41.03 1.12 2.11
C LYS A 99 39.98 1.64 1.13
N ALA A 100 39.83 1.02 -0.05
CA ALA A 100 38.84 1.42 -1.04
C ALA A 100 37.41 1.30 -0.51
N GLN A 101 37.10 0.23 0.22
CA GLN A 101 35.81 0.05 0.89
C GLN A 101 35.58 1.12 1.97
N GLY A 102 36.62 1.46 2.74
CA GLY A 102 36.59 2.55 3.73
C GLY A 102 36.31 3.91 3.09
N ASP A 103 37.00 4.24 1.99
CA ASP A 103 36.80 5.49 1.26
C ASP A 103 35.36 5.61 0.71
N GLN A 104 34.81 4.51 0.18
CA GLN A 104 33.39 4.44 -0.22
C GLN A 104 32.45 4.65 0.96
N GLN A 105 32.70 4.00 2.11
CA GLN A 105 31.89 4.14 3.32
C GLN A 105 31.91 5.59 3.84
N VAL A 106 33.07 6.24 3.85
CA VAL A 106 33.20 7.65 4.25
C VAL A 106 32.44 8.57 3.30
N SER A 107 32.50 8.31 1.99
CA SER A 107 31.73 9.08 1.00
C SER A 107 30.22 8.93 1.22
N LEU A 108 29.73 7.71 1.45
CA LEU A 108 28.32 7.44 1.76
C LEU A 108 27.88 8.11 3.07
N LEU A 109 28.71 8.01 4.12
CA LEU A 109 28.44 8.67 5.39
C LEU A 109 28.36 10.20 5.20
N ARG A 110 29.30 10.78 4.46
CA ARG A 110 29.28 12.21 4.12
C ARG A 110 28.00 12.60 3.38
N GLN A 111 27.57 11.80 2.39
CA GLN A 111 26.32 12.06 1.66
C GLN A 111 25.09 11.96 2.56
N GLN A 112 25.04 10.98 3.47
CA GLN A 112 23.97 10.86 4.46
C GLN A 112 23.96 12.05 5.43
N THR A 113 25.13 12.47 5.93
CA THR A 113 25.24 13.64 6.81
C THR A 113 24.79 14.91 6.08
N ILE A 114 25.21 15.13 4.82
CA ILE A 114 24.78 16.29 4.05
C ILE A 114 23.27 16.28 3.81
N ARG A 115 22.68 15.13 3.51
CA ARG A 115 21.22 14.99 3.37
C ARG A 115 20.49 15.32 4.67
N GLY A 116 20.91 14.71 5.79
CA GLY A 116 20.34 15.02 7.10
C GLY A 116 20.46 16.50 7.48
N LEU A 117 21.60 17.13 7.20
CA LEU A 117 21.79 18.57 7.43
C LEU A 117 20.88 19.42 6.53
N ARG A 118 20.69 19.05 5.27
CA ARG A 118 19.77 19.75 4.36
C ARG A 118 18.33 19.65 4.81
N GLN A 119 17.91 18.47 5.25
CA GLN A 119 16.57 18.25 5.80
C GLN A 119 16.34 19.09 7.06
N GLN A 120 17.28 19.07 8.01
CA GLN A 120 17.20 19.87 9.23
C GLN A 120 17.14 21.37 8.93
N LEU A 121 18.06 21.86 8.09
CA LEU A 121 18.06 23.26 7.68
C LEU A 121 16.76 23.64 6.96
N GLY A 122 16.22 22.74 6.14
CA GLY A 122 14.95 22.90 5.46
C GLY A 122 13.78 23.05 6.44
N LEU A 123 13.69 22.16 7.43
CA LEU A 123 12.66 22.22 8.47
C LEU A 123 12.75 23.51 9.27
N GLU A 124 13.94 23.88 9.76
CA GLU A 124 14.15 25.15 10.48
C GLU A 124 13.79 26.38 9.63
N SER A 125 14.08 26.32 8.32
CA SER A 125 13.74 27.40 7.39
C SER A 125 12.23 27.54 7.21
N VAL A 126 11.50 26.43 7.08
CA VAL A 126 10.03 26.45 6.97
C VAL A 126 9.38 26.87 8.29
N ASP A 127 9.90 26.43 9.43
CA ASP A 127 9.43 26.87 10.75
C ASP A 127 9.62 28.38 10.93
N LYS A 128 10.78 28.91 10.49
CA LYS A 128 11.01 30.35 10.56
C LYS A 128 10.12 31.13 9.59
N ALA A 129 9.88 30.59 8.39
CA ALA A 129 8.94 31.17 7.43
C ALA A 129 7.52 31.18 7.98
N GLU A 130 7.05 30.09 8.61
CA GLU A 130 5.76 30.03 9.30
C GLU A 130 5.66 31.13 10.36
N GLN A 131 6.69 31.30 11.19
CA GLN A 131 6.68 32.35 12.20
C GLN A 131 6.57 33.75 11.57
N ILE A 132 7.36 34.04 10.53
CA ILE A 132 7.32 35.33 9.82
C ILE A 132 5.94 35.58 9.20
N ILE A 133 5.34 34.55 8.61
CA ILE A 133 4.02 34.65 7.97
C ILE A 133 2.94 34.86 9.04
N ARG A 134 2.98 34.14 10.16
CA ARG A 134 2.06 34.31 11.29
C ARG A 134 2.16 35.71 11.89
N ASP A 135 3.37 36.23 12.05
CA ASP A 135 3.60 37.59 12.54
C ASP A 135 3.08 38.64 11.55
N HIS A 136 3.26 38.42 10.24
CA HIS A 136 2.75 39.32 9.20
C HIS A 136 1.22 39.31 9.13
N LEU A 137 0.60 38.13 9.28
CA LEU A 137 -0.85 37.94 9.27
C LEU A 137 -1.52 38.28 10.61
N ALA A 138 -0.78 38.74 11.61
CA ALA A 138 -1.38 39.37 12.78
C ALA A 138 -2.01 40.74 12.43
N ASP A 139 -1.64 41.33 11.29
CA ASP A 139 -2.21 42.57 10.77
C ASP A 139 -3.46 42.31 9.92
N ALA A 140 -4.55 43.02 10.22
CA ALA A 140 -5.84 42.83 9.56
C ALA A 140 -5.79 43.16 8.05
N ASP A 141 -4.98 44.16 7.66
CA ASP A 141 -4.79 44.53 6.26
C ASP A 141 -4.08 43.41 5.47
N ALA A 142 -3.08 42.76 6.09
CA ALA A 142 -2.37 41.63 5.50
C ALA A 142 -3.27 40.40 5.34
N GLN A 143 -4.16 40.14 6.31
CA GLN A 143 -5.17 39.07 6.22
C GLN A 143 -6.15 39.34 5.07
N SER A 144 -6.71 40.55 5.01
CA SER A 144 -7.62 40.95 3.93
C SER A 144 -6.96 40.80 2.56
N ALA A 145 -5.73 41.27 2.41
CA ALA A 145 -4.96 41.14 1.17
C ALA A 145 -4.62 39.68 0.80
N SER A 146 -4.61 38.77 1.78
CA SER A 146 -4.45 37.33 1.53
C SER A 146 -5.75 36.73 0.97
N VAL A 147 -6.89 37.09 1.55
CA VAL A 147 -8.22 36.68 1.07
C VAL A 147 -8.44 37.22 -0.35
N ASP A 148 -8.17 38.49 -0.60
CA ASP A 148 -8.37 39.12 -1.90
C ASP A 148 -7.53 38.46 -3.00
N ARG A 149 -6.26 38.13 -2.71
CA ARG A 149 -5.40 37.38 -3.64
C ARG A 149 -5.95 36.00 -3.96
N PHE A 150 -6.50 35.30 -2.97
CA PHE A 150 -7.11 34.00 -3.22
C PHE A 150 -8.40 34.12 -4.04
N LEU A 151 -9.22 35.14 -3.80
CA LEU A 151 -10.39 35.43 -4.64
C LEU A 151 -9.98 35.75 -6.09
N ASP A 152 -8.85 36.44 -6.31
CA ASP A 152 -8.30 36.66 -7.65
C ASP A 152 -7.85 35.34 -8.31
N GLU A 153 -7.16 34.47 -7.56
CA GLU A 153 -6.75 33.13 -8.04
C GLU A 153 -7.98 32.29 -8.40
N LEU A 154 -9.01 32.32 -7.56
CA LEU A 154 -10.26 31.58 -7.74
C LEU A 154 -11.03 32.07 -8.98
N ASP A 155 -11.12 33.38 -9.20
CA ASP A 155 -11.77 33.95 -10.38
C ASP A 155 -11.04 33.56 -11.69
N GLY A 156 -9.70 33.41 -11.62
CA GLY A 156 -8.89 32.91 -12.72
C GLY A 156 -9.14 31.44 -13.09
N MET A 157 -9.79 30.65 -12.23
CA MET A 157 -10.13 29.25 -12.49
C MET A 157 -11.44 29.07 -13.27
N ALA A 158 -12.22 30.13 -13.48
CA ALA A 158 -13.49 30.05 -14.17
C ALA A 158 -13.36 30.07 -15.72
N PRO A 159 -14.15 29.26 -16.47
CA PRO A 159 -15.12 28.28 -15.99
C PRO A 159 -14.48 26.92 -15.69
N SER A 160 -14.84 26.32 -14.55
CA SER A 160 -14.55 24.91 -14.26
C SER A 160 -15.60 24.03 -14.94
N PRO A 161 -15.25 22.86 -15.51
CA PRO A 161 -16.22 21.86 -15.98
C PRO A 161 -16.90 21.10 -14.83
N ALA A 162 -16.73 21.50 -13.57
CA ALA A 162 -17.31 20.85 -12.40
C ALA A 162 -18.84 20.91 -12.45
N VAL A 163 -19.45 19.79 -12.83
CA VAL A 163 -20.88 19.56 -12.63
C VAL A 163 -21.05 19.18 -11.17
N LEU A 164 -21.71 20.04 -10.39
CA LEU A 164 -22.23 19.64 -9.09
C LEU A 164 -23.24 18.51 -9.35
N GLU A 165 -22.85 17.27 -9.06
CA GLU A 165 -23.79 16.15 -9.08
C GLU A 165 -24.72 16.30 -7.88
N ALA A 166 -25.76 17.12 -8.07
CA ALA A 166 -26.81 17.37 -7.10
C ALA A 166 -27.47 16.04 -6.67
N GLY A 167 -27.27 15.67 -5.40
CA GLY A 167 -28.21 14.87 -4.62
C GLY A 167 -28.37 13.38 -4.97
N ALA A 168 -27.53 12.78 -5.80
CA ALA A 168 -27.51 11.31 -5.89
C ALA A 168 -26.91 10.74 -4.59
N PRO A 169 -27.51 9.71 -3.94
CA PRO A 169 -26.95 9.15 -2.72
C PRO A 169 -25.51 8.72 -3.00
N LEU A 170 -24.57 9.24 -2.20
CA LEU A 170 -23.11 9.30 -2.38
C LEU A 170 -22.40 7.95 -2.58
N ASN A 171 -23.15 6.84 -2.71
CA ASN A 171 -22.67 5.47 -2.81
C ASN A 171 -23.04 4.77 -4.14
N LEU A 172 -23.67 5.45 -5.11
CA LEU A 172 -24.08 4.82 -6.35
C LEU A 172 -22.91 4.62 -7.33
N ARG A 173 -22.78 3.39 -7.86
CA ARG A 173 -21.86 3.08 -8.98
C ARG A 173 -22.37 3.72 -10.28
N ALA A 174 -21.47 3.87 -11.27
CA ALA A 174 -21.73 4.55 -12.54
C ALA A 174 -23.06 4.17 -13.21
N ALA A 175 -23.38 2.88 -13.34
CA ALA A 175 -24.64 2.44 -13.95
C ALA A 175 -25.89 2.86 -13.16
N SER A 176 -25.82 2.83 -11.82
CA SER A 176 -26.93 3.28 -10.97
C SER A 176 -27.08 4.81 -10.97
N ARG A 177 -25.98 5.57 -11.12
CA ARG A 177 -26.04 7.03 -11.27
C ARG A 177 -26.73 7.43 -12.58
N GLU A 178 -26.33 6.81 -13.69
CA GLU A 178 -26.96 7.03 -14.99
C GLU A 178 -28.44 6.63 -14.97
N ALA A 179 -28.77 5.48 -14.36
CA ALA A 179 -30.14 5.04 -14.16
C ALA A 179 -30.97 6.05 -13.34
N LEU A 180 -30.43 6.53 -12.21
CA LEU A 180 -31.11 7.52 -11.38
C LEU A 180 -31.36 8.82 -12.15
N ALA A 181 -30.37 9.32 -12.89
CA ALA A 181 -30.51 10.53 -13.69
C ALA A 181 -31.65 10.43 -14.72
N GLU A 182 -31.80 9.29 -15.40
CA GLU A 182 -32.91 9.08 -16.34
C GLU A 182 -34.27 8.97 -15.64
N VAL A 183 -34.32 8.38 -14.44
CA VAL A 183 -35.57 8.31 -13.65
C VAL A 183 -35.97 9.69 -13.13
N VAL A 184 -35.01 10.49 -12.64
CA VAL A 184 -35.24 11.88 -12.23
C VAL A 184 -35.74 12.72 -13.40
N LYS A 185 -35.11 12.62 -14.57
CA LYS A 185 -35.56 13.30 -15.79
C LYS A 185 -36.97 12.91 -16.20
N LYS A 186 -37.34 11.62 -16.07
CA LYS A 186 -38.71 11.16 -16.32
C LYS A 186 -39.68 11.75 -15.30
N PHE A 187 -39.29 11.80 -14.03
CA PHE A 187 -40.07 12.43 -12.97
C PHE A 187 -40.30 13.91 -13.24
N GLU A 188 -39.27 14.67 -13.63
CA GLU A 188 -39.42 16.11 -13.93
C GLU A 188 -40.44 16.35 -15.04
N SER A 189 -40.38 15.56 -16.12
CA SER A 189 -41.38 15.61 -17.19
C SER A 189 -42.80 15.29 -16.73
N ILE A 190 -42.96 14.46 -15.70
CA ILE A 190 -44.28 14.17 -15.09
C ILE A 190 -44.69 15.33 -14.18
N ALA A 191 -43.77 15.80 -13.35
CA ALA A 191 -43.99 16.86 -12.37
C ALA A 191 -44.52 18.12 -13.06
N ASP A 192 -43.93 18.54 -14.19
CA ASP A 192 -44.36 19.72 -14.96
C ASP A 192 -45.85 19.73 -15.32
N GLY A 193 -46.47 18.56 -15.49
CA GLY A 193 -47.86 18.41 -15.92
C GLY A 193 -48.88 18.13 -14.82
N VAL A 194 -48.45 17.90 -13.57
CA VAL A 194 -49.33 17.59 -12.43
C VAL A 194 -49.42 18.77 -11.46
N ASP A 195 -50.31 18.74 -10.47
CA ASP A 195 -50.43 19.78 -9.43
C ASP A 195 -49.81 19.33 -8.08
N ALA A 196 -49.91 20.15 -7.03
CA ALA A 196 -49.34 19.86 -5.70
C ALA A 196 -49.98 18.63 -5.01
N ASP A 197 -51.28 18.40 -5.22
CA ASP A 197 -52.00 17.26 -4.64
C ASP A 197 -51.60 15.95 -5.34
N ALA A 198 -51.44 16.00 -6.66
CA ALA A 198 -50.92 14.89 -7.44
C ALA A 198 -49.46 14.55 -7.10
N LEU A 199 -48.60 15.55 -6.81
CA LEU A 199 -47.24 15.31 -6.31
C LEU A 199 -47.23 14.61 -4.94
N THR A 200 -48.17 14.99 -4.06
CA THR A 200 -48.37 14.30 -2.77
C THR A 200 -48.74 12.85 -2.97
N THR A 201 -49.72 12.60 -3.85
CA THR A 201 -50.18 11.25 -4.20
C THR A 201 -49.03 10.42 -4.79
N LEU A 202 -48.25 11.00 -5.71
CA LEU A 202 -47.09 10.37 -6.32
C LEU A 202 -46.04 9.98 -5.26
N ALA A 203 -45.71 10.88 -4.34
CA ALA A 203 -44.76 10.60 -3.26
C ALA A 203 -45.23 9.46 -2.35
N ASP A 204 -46.51 9.46 -1.95
CA ASP A 204 -47.09 8.43 -1.08
C ASP A 204 -47.17 7.06 -1.79
N GLU A 205 -47.54 7.05 -3.06
CA GLU A 205 -47.60 5.83 -3.88
C GLU A 205 -46.20 5.24 -4.11
N LEU A 206 -45.20 6.05 -4.46
CA LEU A 206 -43.82 5.60 -4.61
C LEU A 206 -43.24 5.05 -3.30
N THR A 207 -43.53 5.71 -2.17
CA THR A 207 -43.17 5.23 -0.83
C THR A 207 -43.80 3.88 -0.51
N SER A 208 -45.07 3.72 -0.89
CA SER A 208 -45.80 2.47 -0.70
C SER A 208 -45.19 1.35 -1.55
N VAL A 209 -44.81 1.64 -2.79
CA VAL A 209 -44.12 0.68 -3.66
C VAL A 209 -42.74 0.33 -3.12
N ALA A 210 -41.92 1.31 -2.72
CA ALA A 210 -40.64 1.06 -2.06
C ALA A 210 -40.81 0.14 -0.84
N THR A 211 -41.82 0.40 0.00
CA THR A 211 -42.15 -0.45 1.15
C THR A 211 -42.50 -1.89 0.75
N VAL A 212 -43.24 -2.07 -0.35
CA VAL A 212 -43.56 -3.41 -0.87
C VAL A 212 -42.30 -4.11 -1.39
N LEU A 213 -41.44 -3.41 -2.14
CA LEU A 213 -40.20 -3.99 -2.68
C LEU A 213 -39.21 -4.38 -1.57
N ILE A 214 -39.14 -3.58 -0.50
CA ILE A 214 -38.32 -3.91 0.68
C ILE A 214 -38.81 -5.19 1.36
N LYS A 215 -40.13 -5.38 1.49
CA LYS A 215 -40.73 -6.57 2.11
C LYS A 215 -40.64 -7.81 1.21
N GLU A 216 -40.94 -7.64 -0.07
CA GLU A 216 -40.98 -8.71 -1.07
C GLU A 216 -39.67 -8.76 -1.85
N HIS A 217 -38.61 -9.22 -1.19
CA HIS A 217 -37.26 -9.23 -1.74
C HIS A 217 -37.17 -9.92 -3.11
N ALA A 218 -37.88 -11.04 -3.31
CA ALA A 218 -37.91 -11.75 -4.60
C ALA A 218 -38.46 -10.88 -5.74
N LEU A 219 -39.48 -10.06 -5.47
CA LEU A 219 -40.01 -9.12 -6.45
C LEU A 219 -38.98 -8.04 -6.78
N ASN A 220 -38.31 -7.49 -5.76
CA ASN A 220 -37.27 -6.48 -5.95
C ASN A 220 -36.11 -7.01 -6.80
N THR A 221 -35.60 -8.21 -6.50
CA THR A 221 -34.52 -8.84 -7.26
C THR A 221 -34.88 -8.98 -8.75
N HIS A 222 -36.10 -9.41 -9.06
CA HIS A 222 -36.56 -9.54 -10.45
C HIS A 222 -36.78 -8.21 -11.17
N LEU A 223 -37.23 -7.17 -10.47
CA LEU A 223 -37.43 -5.84 -11.07
C LEU A 223 -36.12 -5.06 -11.25
N ALA A 224 -35.15 -5.26 -10.37
CA ALA A 224 -33.84 -4.63 -10.45
C ALA A 224 -32.85 -5.38 -11.35
N GLU A 225 -33.19 -6.59 -11.82
CA GLU A 225 -32.33 -7.42 -12.67
C GLU A 225 -31.91 -6.66 -13.95
N PRO A 226 -30.60 -6.54 -14.25
CA PRO A 226 -30.13 -5.90 -15.47
C PRO A 226 -30.58 -6.69 -16.72
N SER A 227 -31.43 -6.09 -17.55
CA SER A 227 -31.93 -6.71 -18.79
C SER A 227 -31.69 -5.80 -19.99
N ASN A 228 -31.48 -6.41 -21.16
CA ASN A 228 -31.47 -5.71 -22.45
C ASN A 228 -32.88 -5.53 -23.05
N ASP A 229 -33.85 -6.28 -22.53
CA ASP A 229 -35.27 -6.17 -22.91
C ASP A 229 -36.10 -5.91 -21.64
N PRO A 230 -36.46 -4.65 -21.35
CA PRO A 230 -37.21 -4.29 -20.15
C PRO A 230 -38.70 -4.64 -20.25
N ALA A 231 -39.22 -5.03 -21.42
CA ALA A 231 -40.66 -5.20 -21.65
C ALA A 231 -41.31 -6.27 -20.77
N ALA A 232 -40.56 -7.27 -20.31
CA ALA A 232 -41.06 -8.25 -19.34
C ALA A 232 -41.28 -7.62 -17.95
N LYS A 233 -40.35 -6.78 -17.49
CA LYS A 233 -40.41 -6.09 -16.21
C LYS A 233 -41.51 -5.03 -16.21
N GLU A 234 -41.63 -4.26 -17.29
CA GLU A 234 -42.71 -3.29 -17.45
C GLU A 234 -44.10 -3.94 -17.42
N ARG A 235 -44.29 -5.08 -18.10
CA ARG A 235 -45.56 -5.84 -18.04
C ARG A 235 -45.86 -6.39 -16.65
N LEU A 236 -44.82 -6.74 -15.88
CA LEU A 236 -44.99 -7.17 -14.50
C LEU A 236 -45.44 -6.00 -13.63
N VAL A 237 -44.82 -4.83 -13.75
CA VAL A 237 -45.24 -3.59 -13.07
C VAL A 237 -46.69 -3.25 -13.40
N GLU A 238 -47.03 -3.23 -14.70
CA GLU A 238 -48.38 -2.96 -15.17
C GLU A 238 -49.41 -3.91 -14.53
N ARG A 239 -49.12 -5.22 -14.51
CA ARG A 239 -50.03 -6.22 -13.94
C ARG A 239 -50.21 -6.10 -12.42
N LEU A 240 -49.17 -5.68 -11.71
CA LEU A 240 -49.17 -5.65 -10.25
C LEU A 240 -49.73 -4.34 -9.66
N PHE A 241 -49.58 -3.24 -10.39
CA PHE A 241 -49.76 -1.89 -9.85
C PHE A 241 -50.74 -1.01 -10.63
N ALA A 242 -51.12 -1.32 -11.87
CA ALA A 242 -51.98 -0.44 -12.68
C ALA A 242 -53.38 -0.21 -12.08
N ASP A 243 -53.90 -1.16 -11.29
CA ASP A 243 -55.20 -1.06 -10.61
C ASP A 243 -55.11 -0.41 -9.22
N LYS A 244 -53.89 -0.16 -8.73
CA LYS A 244 -53.63 0.30 -7.35
C LYS A 244 -53.01 1.68 -7.27
N LEU A 245 -52.32 2.11 -8.32
CA LEU A 245 -51.57 3.36 -8.36
C LEU A 245 -52.09 4.26 -9.48
N SER A 246 -51.85 5.56 -9.35
CA SER A 246 -52.11 6.51 -10.40
C SER A 246 -51.25 6.25 -11.65
N GLN A 247 -51.75 6.63 -12.82
CA GLN A 247 -51.04 6.45 -14.09
C GLN A 247 -49.63 7.09 -14.09
N PRO A 248 -49.42 8.33 -13.56
CA PRO A 248 -48.08 8.91 -13.47
C PRO A 248 -47.10 8.05 -12.70
N THR A 249 -47.53 7.45 -11.57
CA THR A 249 -46.67 6.57 -10.77
C THR A 249 -46.32 5.30 -11.52
N VAL A 250 -47.29 4.68 -12.20
CA VAL A 250 -47.05 3.46 -13.01
C VAL A 250 -46.07 3.75 -14.14
N ASP A 251 -46.21 4.88 -14.83
CA ASP A 251 -45.32 5.27 -15.92
C ASP A 251 -43.89 5.55 -15.42
N LEU A 252 -43.74 6.18 -14.26
CA LEU A 252 -42.44 6.39 -13.62
C LEU A 252 -41.81 5.07 -13.17
N LEU A 253 -42.59 4.16 -12.56
CA LEU A 253 -42.12 2.83 -12.17
C LEU A 253 -41.64 2.02 -13.37
N LYS A 254 -42.37 2.06 -14.49
CA LYS A 254 -41.96 1.42 -15.74
C LYS A 254 -40.63 1.96 -16.22
N SER A 255 -40.44 3.28 -16.17
CA SER A 255 -39.15 3.91 -16.50
C SER A 255 -38.04 3.45 -15.55
N ALA A 256 -38.28 3.38 -14.24
CA ALA A 256 -37.31 2.95 -13.25
C ALA A 256 -36.89 1.48 -13.40
N VAL A 257 -37.85 0.57 -13.62
CA VAL A 257 -37.53 -0.85 -13.84
C VAL A 257 -36.92 -1.11 -15.21
N ALA A 258 -37.07 -0.20 -16.18
CA ALA A 258 -36.40 -0.31 -17.47
C ALA A 258 -34.89 -0.01 -17.38
N GLN A 259 -34.45 0.70 -16.34
CA GLN A 259 -33.04 1.04 -16.15
C GLN A 259 -32.18 -0.14 -15.67
N ARG A 260 -30.87 0.08 -15.71
CA ARG A 260 -29.83 -0.87 -15.26
C ARG A 260 -29.27 -0.45 -13.90
N TRP A 261 -29.59 -1.23 -12.88
CA TRP A 261 -29.13 -0.98 -11.51
C TRP A 261 -27.91 -1.84 -11.17
N SER A 262 -26.95 -1.28 -10.44
CA SER A 262 -25.72 -1.99 -10.04
C SER A 262 -25.92 -2.94 -8.85
N SER A 263 -27.06 -2.83 -8.16
CA SER A 263 -27.52 -3.68 -7.07
C SER A 263 -29.04 -3.59 -7.00
N ASP A 264 -29.67 -4.58 -6.38
CA ASP A 264 -31.11 -4.64 -6.15
C ASP A 264 -31.64 -3.53 -5.23
N GLY A 265 -30.84 -3.11 -4.24
CA GLY A 265 -31.16 -1.97 -3.37
C GLY A 265 -31.31 -0.64 -4.12
N ASN A 266 -30.50 -0.40 -5.16
CA ASN A 266 -30.46 0.90 -5.84
C ASN A 266 -31.78 1.27 -6.55
N LEU A 267 -32.57 0.29 -6.98
CA LEU A 267 -33.91 0.55 -7.53
C LEU A 267 -34.80 1.17 -6.45
N VAL A 268 -34.80 0.59 -5.24
CA VAL A 268 -35.57 1.12 -4.11
C VAL A 268 -35.06 2.50 -3.75
N ASP A 269 -33.73 2.69 -3.67
CA ASP A 269 -33.11 3.98 -3.38
C ASP A 269 -33.55 5.07 -4.36
N ALA A 270 -33.64 4.74 -5.65
CA ALA A 270 -34.12 5.67 -6.67
C ALA A 270 -35.59 6.04 -6.50
N LEU A 271 -36.46 5.07 -6.17
CA LEU A 271 -37.87 5.35 -5.90
C LEU A 271 -38.05 6.23 -4.65
N GLU A 272 -37.26 5.99 -3.61
CA GLU A 272 -37.24 6.83 -2.41
C GLU A 272 -36.75 8.24 -2.72
N HIS A 273 -35.66 8.37 -3.46
CA HIS A 273 -35.12 9.66 -3.88
C HIS A 273 -36.15 10.47 -4.67
N VAL A 274 -36.80 9.86 -5.67
CA VAL A 274 -37.82 10.56 -6.47
C VAL A 274 -39.08 10.88 -5.67
N ALA A 275 -39.47 10.02 -4.74
CA ALA A 275 -40.59 10.32 -3.86
C ALA A 275 -40.31 11.50 -2.92
N ARG A 276 -39.08 11.59 -2.38
CA ARG A 276 -38.63 12.77 -1.61
C ARG A 276 -38.59 14.01 -2.51
N LEU A 277 -38.04 13.89 -3.72
CA LEU A 277 -37.99 14.98 -4.70
C LEU A 277 -39.41 15.48 -5.07
N ALA A 278 -40.40 14.59 -5.18
CA ALA A 278 -41.79 14.98 -5.41
C ALA A 278 -42.35 15.88 -4.30
N LEU A 279 -42.04 15.60 -3.04
CA LEU A 279 -42.43 16.46 -1.91
C LEU A 279 -41.64 17.77 -1.88
N VAL A 280 -40.37 17.78 -2.27
CA VAL A 280 -39.57 19.02 -2.41
C VAL A 280 -40.16 19.90 -3.52
N VAL A 281 -40.47 19.35 -4.69
CA VAL A 281 -41.12 20.09 -5.80
C VAL A 281 -42.52 20.60 -5.38
N ARG A 282 -43.23 19.85 -4.53
CA ARG A 282 -44.48 20.33 -3.93
C ARG A 282 -44.24 21.55 -3.04
N ALA A 283 -43.19 21.55 -2.22
CA ALA A 283 -42.82 22.71 -1.39
C ALA A 283 -42.53 23.93 -2.27
N GLU A 284 -41.80 23.76 -3.37
CA GLU A 284 -41.51 24.84 -4.33
C GLU A 284 -42.78 25.47 -4.90
N ARG A 285 -43.75 24.65 -5.31
CA ARG A 285 -45.02 25.12 -5.86
C ARG A 285 -45.89 25.86 -4.87
N ASN A 286 -45.77 25.50 -3.61
CA ASN A 286 -46.49 26.15 -2.52
C ASN A 286 -45.72 27.35 -1.94
N GLU A 287 -44.58 27.73 -2.53
CA GLU A 287 -43.70 28.80 -2.04
C GLU A 287 -43.19 28.54 -0.60
N GLN A 288 -42.97 27.27 -0.25
CA GLN A 288 -42.57 26.81 1.09
C GLN A 288 -41.13 26.30 1.16
N SER A 289 -40.32 26.44 0.10
CA SER A 289 -38.98 25.84 0.03
C SER A 289 -38.04 26.30 1.14
N GLU A 290 -37.95 27.61 1.38
CA GLU A 290 -37.10 28.19 2.45
C GLU A 290 -37.54 27.70 3.84
N GLU A 291 -38.86 27.65 4.08
CA GLU A 291 -39.41 27.18 5.34
C GLU A 291 -39.09 25.68 5.56
N VAL A 292 -39.24 24.85 4.52
CA VAL A 292 -38.91 23.41 4.58
C VAL A 292 -37.43 23.21 4.85
N GLU A 293 -36.56 23.95 4.15
CA GLU A 293 -35.10 23.91 4.35
C GLU A 293 -34.72 24.24 5.80
N GLU A 294 -35.20 25.37 6.32
CA GLU A 294 -34.93 25.80 7.70
C GLU A 294 -35.41 24.75 8.72
N GLN A 295 -36.60 24.20 8.51
CA GLN A 295 -37.17 23.20 9.40
C GLN A 295 -36.39 21.88 9.35
N LEU A 296 -35.93 21.43 8.17
CA LEU A 296 -35.09 20.23 8.03
C LEU A 296 -33.75 20.42 8.74
N PHE A 297 -33.07 21.56 8.55
CA PHE A 297 -31.83 21.85 9.27
C PHE A 297 -32.04 21.90 10.80
N ARG A 298 -33.12 22.52 11.25
CA ARG A 298 -33.47 22.58 12.67
C ARG A 298 -33.70 21.18 13.25
N VAL A 299 -34.44 20.33 12.54
CA VAL A 299 -34.68 18.94 12.97
C VAL A 299 -33.38 18.12 12.95
N GLY A 300 -32.56 18.26 11.92
CA GLY A 300 -31.24 17.61 11.83
C GLY A 300 -30.36 17.93 13.04
N ARG A 301 -30.26 19.21 13.43
CA ARG A 301 -29.51 19.64 14.64
C ARG A 301 -30.06 19.04 15.93
N VAL A 302 -31.39 18.92 16.05
CA VAL A 302 -32.02 18.28 17.21
C VAL A 302 -31.69 16.79 17.28
N LEU A 303 -31.72 16.09 16.14
CA LEU A 303 -31.39 14.67 16.07
C LEU A 303 -29.92 14.39 16.39
N ASP A 304 -29.01 15.24 15.88
CA ASP A 304 -27.58 15.17 16.18
C ASP A 304 -27.30 15.40 17.68
N ALA A 305 -27.93 16.42 18.28
CA ALA A 305 -27.79 16.71 19.70
C ALA A 305 -28.41 15.62 20.61
N GLU A 306 -29.52 15.02 20.21
CA GLU A 306 -30.29 14.05 21.00
C GLU A 306 -30.05 12.60 20.58
N SER A 307 -28.85 12.08 20.89
CA SER A 307 -28.42 10.70 20.57
C SER A 307 -29.39 9.58 20.97
N ARG A 308 -30.24 9.77 21.99
CA ARG A 308 -31.26 8.80 22.38
C ARG A 308 -32.43 8.80 21.39
N LEU A 309 -32.90 9.97 20.98
CA LEU A 309 -33.97 10.11 20.00
C LEU A 309 -33.51 9.55 18.65
N ASN A 310 -32.32 9.93 18.19
CA ASN A 310 -31.75 9.43 16.95
C ASN A 310 -31.71 7.89 16.92
N ARG A 311 -31.21 7.24 17.98
CA ARG A 311 -31.20 5.77 18.07
C ARG A 311 -32.60 5.13 18.02
N LEU A 312 -33.60 5.72 18.67
CA LEU A 312 -34.96 5.18 18.67
C LEU A 312 -35.62 5.31 17.29
N LEU A 313 -35.39 6.42 16.58
CA LEU A 313 -35.89 6.62 15.22
C LEU A 313 -35.14 5.75 14.19
N SER A 314 -33.89 5.40 14.47
CA SER A 314 -33.05 4.58 13.60
C SER A 314 -33.21 3.08 13.81
N ASP A 315 -33.90 2.64 14.88
CA ASP A 315 -34.03 1.23 15.22
C ASP A 315 -34.95 0.47 14.23
N PRO A 316 -34.41 -0.44 13.39
CA PRO A 316 -35.23 -1.18 12.43
C PRO A 316 -36.11 -2.25 13.07
N THR A 317 -35.87 -2.60 14.35
CA THR A 317 -36.67 -3.59 15.09
C THR A 317 -38.00 -3.02 15.57
N VAL A 318 -38.10 -1.69 15.68
CA VAL A 318 -39.32 -0.99 16.05
C VAL A 318 -40.18 -0.74 14.79
N PRO A 319 -41.48 -1.07 14.82
CA PRO A 319 -42.37 -0.83 13.69
C PRO A 319 -42.33 0.62 13.22
N ALA A 320 -42.25 0.85 11.91
CA ALA A 320 -42.15 2.19 11.33
C ALA A 320 -43.23 3.16 11.81
N ASN A 321 -44.47 2.67 12.01
CA ASN A 321 -45.56 3.51 12.49
C ASN A 321 -45.33 4.03 13.91
N GLU A 322 -44.76 3.22 14.82
CA GLU A 322 -44.42 3.67 16.18
C GLU A 322 -43.29 4.70 16.16
N ARG A 323 -42.32 4.54 15.26
CA ARG A 323 -41.23 5.51 15.06
C ARG A 323 -41.75 6.84 14.50
N ILE A 324 -42.71 6.81 13.58
CA ILE A 324 -43.37 8.01 13.04
C ILE A 324 -44.24 8.70 14.10
N GLU A 325 -44.96 7.93 14.94
CA GLU A 325 -45.70 8.51 16.06
C GLU A 325 -44.78 9.20 17.07
N LEU A 326 -43.61 8.61 17.35
CA LEU A 326 -42.59 9.25 18.19
C LEU A 326 -42.08 10.55 17.55
N LEU A 327 -41.74 10.52 16.25
CA LEU A 327 -41.34 11.70 15.49
C LEU A 327 -42.39 12.82 15.60
N ASN A 328 -43.66 12.51 15.33
CA ASN A 328 -44.74 13.50 15.38
C ASN A 328 -44.88 14.13 16.77
N LYS A 329 -44.81 13.34 17.85
CA LYS A 329 -44.85 13.86 19.23
C LYS A 329 -43.69 14.82 19.54
N VAL A 330 -42.51 14.54 19.02
CA VAL A 330 -41.33 15.41 19.19
C VAL A 330 -41.50 16.70 18.39
N LEU A 331 -41.95 16.61 17.13
CA LEU A 331 -42.18 17.78 16.28
C LEU A 331 -43.26 18.71 16.87
N GLU A 332 -44.35 18.15 17.40
CA GLU A 332 -45.39 18.91 18.11
C GLU A 332 -44.85 19.64 19.35
N SER A 333 -43.96 18.98 20.10
CA SER A 333 -43.33 19.57 21.29
C SER A 333 -42.28 20.64 20.95
N GLY A 334 -41.68 20.56 19.76
CA GLY A 334 -40.59 21.41 19.28
C GLY A 334 -41.01 22.67 18.51
N GLY A 335 -42.29 23.06 18.58
CA GLY A 335 -42.81 24.25 17.90
C GLY A 335 -43.46 23.97 16.55
N GLY A 336 -43.63 22.70 16.17
CA GLY A 336 -44.28 22.29 14.93
C GLY A 336 -43.40 22.46 13.69
N VAL A 337 -43.77 21.74 12.64
CA VAL A 337 -43.23 21.88 11.27
C VAL A 337 -44.41 21.94 10.31
N ASN A 338 -44.18 22.43 9.08
CA ASN A 338 -45.22 22.42 8.07
C ASN A 338 -45.51 20.98 7.57
N ASP A 339 -46.62 20.82 6.86
CA ASP A 339 -47.09 19.51 6.39
C ASP A 339 -46.11 18.83 5.42
N THR A 340 -45.29 19.61 4.71
CA THR A 340 -44.28 19.09 3.77
C THR A 340 -43.06 18.53 4.47
N THR A 341 -42.53 19.26 5.45
CA THR A 341 -41.46 18.77 6.31
C THR A 341 -41.92 17.54 7.09
N ALA A 342 -43.14 17.55 7.66
CA ALA A 342 -43.67 16.40 8.38
C ALA A 342 -43.76 15.14 7.47
N ALA A 343 -44.26 15.32 6.23
CA ALA A 343 -44.35 14.22 5.27
C ALA A 343 -42.97 13.68 4.86
N LEU A 344 -42.01 14.56 4.56
CA LEU A 344 -40.62 14.19 4.22
C LEU A 344 -39.96 13.39 5.36
N LEU A 345 -40.05 13.88 6.60
CA LEU A 345 -39.47 13.21 7.76
C LEU A 345 -40.15 11.86 8.03
N ALA A 346 -41.48 11.79 7.96
CA ALA A 346 -42.22 10.55 8.17
C ALA A 346 -41.90 9.50 7.10
N GLN A 347 -41.77 9.91 5.84
CA GLN A 347 -41.36 9.06 4.73
C GLN A 347 -39.94 8.52 4.94
N THR A 348 -38.99 9.39 5.29
CA THR A 348 -37.61 8.99 5.53
C THR A 348 -37.49 8.04 6.72
N VAL A 349 -38.15 8.30 7.85
CA VAL A 349 -38.18 7.37 8.99
C VAL A 349 -38.79 6.02 8.63
N ARG A 350 -39.82 6.00 7.77
CA ARG A 350 -40.43 4.76 7.28
C ARG A 350 -39.45 3.90 6.49
N LEU A 351 -38.60 4.54 5.70
CA LEU A 351 -37.72 3.93 4.70
C LEU A 351 -36.23 3.93 5.11
N LEU A 352 -35.93 4.20 6.38
CA LEU A 352 -34.57 4.42 6.89
C LEU A 352 -33.63 3.21 6.73
N ARG A 353 -34.15 1.97 6.66
CA ARG A 353 -33.40 0.71 6.41
C ARG A 353 -32.09 0.52 7.21
N GLY A 354 -32.01 1.07 8.42
CA GLY A 354 -30.84 0.95 9.30
C GLY A 354 -29.79 2.06 9.14
N GLU A 355 -30.04 3.05 8.28
CA GLU A 355 -29.34 4.33 8.29
C GLU A 355 -29.64 5.10 9.58
N LEU A 356 -28.75 6.02 9.97
CA LEU A 356 -28.99 6.92 11.10
C LEU A 356 -29.94 8.05 10.68
N ALA A 357 -30.87 8.41 11.57
CA ALA A 357 -31.92 9.37 11.24
C ALA A 357 -31.40 10.80 11.08
N ASP A 358 -30.35 11.18 11.81
CA ASP A 358 -29.65 12.46 11.64
C ASP A 358 -29.01 12.59 10.26
N ALA A 359 -28.25 11.58 9.82
CA ALA A 359 -27.65 11.53 8.50
C ALA A 359 -28.71 11.61 7.39
N ALA A 360 -29.76 10.78 7.49
CA ALA A 360 -30.83 10.78 6.50
C ALA A 360 -31.60 12.11 6.42
N VAL A 361 -31.70 12.87 7.53
CA VAL A 361 -32.30 14.21 7.54
C VAL A 361 -31.34 15.27 7.00
N ALA A 362 -30.04 15.13 7.21
CA ALA A 362 -29.04 15.99 6.57
C ALA A 362 -29.08 15.84 5.04
N ASP A 363 -29.15 14.60 4.54
CA ASP A 363 -29.29 14.31 3.11
C ASP A 363 -30.59 14.90 2.52
N LEU A 364 -31.68 14.91 3.29
CA LEU A 364 -32.93 15.59 2.88
C LEU A 364 -32.76 17.10 2.77
N ALA A 365 -32.07 17.72 3.73
CA ALA A 365 -31.81 19.16 3.69
C ALA A 365 -30.94 19.52 2.47
N GLU A 366 -29.91 18.71 2.19
CA GLU A 366 -29.07 18.86 1.00
C GLU A 366 -29.87 18.68 -0.30
N LEU A 367 -30.80 17.71 -0.36
CA LEU A 367 -31.70 17.55 -1.50
C LEU A 367 -32.59 18.78 -1.72
N ALA A 368 -33.16 19.34 -0.66
CA ALA A 368 -33.99 20.54 -0.73
C ALA A 368 -33.21 21.77 -1.22
N VAL A 369 -31.99 21.95 -0.71
CA VAL A 369 -31.04 22.99 -1.10
C VAL A 369 -30.63 22.85 -2.57
N SER A 370 -30.19 21.65 -2.94
CA SER A 370 -29.77 21.33 -4.32
C SER A 370 -30.88 21.59 -5.32
N ARG A 371 -32.14 21.31 -4.94
CA ARG A 371 -33.30 21.49 -5.81
C ARG A 371 -33.67 22.96 -6.03
N ARG A 372 -33.44 23.83 -5.03
CA ARG A 372 -33.54 25.29 -5.21
C ARG A 372 -32.51 25.83 -6.22
N GLY A 373 -31.55 25.02 -6.66
CA GLY A 373 -30.44 25.47 -7.52
C GLY A 373 -29.42 26.29 -6.73
N GLU A 374 -29.46 26.21 -5.41
CA GLU A 374 -28.49 26.87 -4.53
C GLU A 374 -27.50 25.83 -4.02
N ALA A 375 -26.25 25.87 -4.48
CA ALA A 375 -25.20 25.06 -3.87
C ALA A 375 -24.76 25.71 -2.55
N THR A 376 -24.58 24.92 -1.49
CA THR A 376 -23.99 25.44 -0.24
C THR A 376 -22.48 25.28 -0.28
N ALA A 377 -21.76 26.39 -0.14
CA ALA A 377 -20.32 26.40 0.04
C ALA A 377 -19.98 26.64 1.51
N GLN A 378 -19.35 25.66 2.15
CA GLN A 378 -18.74 25.85 3.46
C GLN A 378 -17.38 26.52 3.28
N VAL A 379 -17.20 27.69 3.89
CA VAL A 379 -16.00 28.50 3.75
C VAL A 379 -15.38 28.70 5.12
N THR A 380 -14.20 28.14 5.33
CA THR A 380 -13.41 28.36 6.54
C THR A 380 -12.40 29.48 6.30
N ALA A 381 -12.42 30.49 7.16
CA ALA A 381 -11.51 31.63 7.12
C ALA A 381 -10.80 31.83 8.47
N ALA A 382 -9.59 32.40 8.46
CA ALA A 382 -8.86 32.69 9.70
C ALA A 382 -9.55 33.75 10.57
N THR A 383 -10.27 34.66 9.93
CA THR A 383 -11.01 35.77 10.54
C THR A 383 -12.30 36.03 9.75
N GLU A 384 -13.20 36.82 10.33
CA GLU A 384 -14.42 37.24 9.66
C GLU A 384 -14.09 38.09 8.42
N ILE A 385 -14.66 37.71 7.26
CA ILE A 385 -14.48 38.44 6.00
C ILE A 385 -15.46 39.59 5.87
N SER A 386 -15.10 40.61 5.11
CA SER A 386 -15.99 41.75 4.83
C SER A 386 -17.19 41.36 3.94
N ASP A 387 -18.29 42.12 4.02
CA ASP A 387 -19.46 41.92 3.16
C ASP A 387 -19.12 42.02 1.66
N ALA A 388 -18.14 42.85 1.31
CA ALA A 388 -17.64 42.98 -0.06
C ALA A 388 -16.94 41.71 -0.53
N GLN A 389 -16.10 41.12 0.33
CA GLN A 389 -15.43 39.84 0.04
C GLN A 389 -16.42 38.68 -0.02
N ARG A 390 -17.41 38.63 0.88
CA ARG A 390 -18.49 37.64 0.85
C ARG A 390 -19.26 37.70 -0.46
N SER A 391 -19.68 38.90 -0.87
CA SER A 391 -20.42 39.11 -2.12
C SER A 391 -19.59 38.68 -3.34
N ARG A 392 -18.31 39.04 -3.36
CA ARG A 392 -17.37 38.66 -4.41
C ARG A 392 -17.16 37.14 -4.47
N LEU A 393 -16.99 36.50 -3.32
CA LEU A 393 -16.83 35.06 -3.22
C LEU A 393 -18.05 34.31 -3.75
N THR A 394 -19.26 34.74 -3.35
CA THR A 394 -20.52 34.20 -3.89
C THR A 394 -20.57 34.33 -5.40
N GLU A 395 -20.28 35.51 -5.97
CA GLU A 395 -20.30 35.71 -7.43
C GLU A 395 -19.31 34.80 -8.17
N VAL A 396 -18.08 34.68 -7.65
CA VAL A 396 -17.04 33.84 -8.23
C VAL A 396 -17.44 32.36 -8.17
N LEU A 397 -17.92 31.88 -7.02
CA LEU A 397 -18.36 30.49 -6.87
C LEU A 397 -19.57 30.18 -7.76
N SER A 398 -20.55 31.09 -7.85
CA SER A 398 -21.70 30.91 -8.77
C SER A 398 -21.26 30.81 -10.22
N ARG A 399 -20.22 31.56 -10.62
CA ARG A 399 -19.64 31.50 -11.97
C ARG A 399 -18.87 30.20 -12.23
N ILE A 400 -18.16 29.69 -11.22
CA ILE A 400 -17.38 28.44 -11.32
C ILE A 400 -18.31 27.24 -11.46
N TYR A 401 -19.36 27.17 -10.64
CA TYR A 401 -20.27 26.02 -10.57
C TYR A 401 -21.53 26.17 -11.44
N GLY A 402 -21.77 27.35 -12.02
CA GLY A 402 -22.90 27.60 -12.93
C GLY A 402 -24.27 27.59 -12.27
N THR A 403 -24.34 27.73 -10.95
CA THR A 403 -25.56 27.73 -10.13
C THR A 403 -25.42 28.78 -9.03
N ASP A 404 -26.51 29.22 -8.41
CA ASP A 404 -26.41 30.16 -7.28
C ASP A 404 -25.73 29.48 -6.08
N VAL A 405 -24.82 30.17 -5.38
CA VAL A 405 -24.07 29.57 -4.25
C VAL A 405 -24.33 30.34 -2.97
N SER A 406 -24.86 29.66 -1.95
CA SER A 406 -24.99 30.18 -0.59
C SER A 406 -23.72 29.89 0.21
N VAL A 407 -23.10 30.93 0.77
CA VAL A 407 -21.83 30.83 1.51
C VAL A 407 -22.09 30.74 3.01
N GLN A 408 -21.71 29.62 3.61
CA GLN A 408 -21.67 29.43 5.06
C GLN A 408 -20.25 29.65 5.57
N LEU A 409 -20.04 30.76 6.30
CA LEU A 409 -18.73 31.13 6.82
C LEU A 409 -18.49 30.52 8.21
N GLU A 410 -17.39 29.81 8.37
CA GLU A 410 -16.85 29.34 9.64
C GLU A 410 -15.49 30.02 9.91
N VAL A 411 -15.26 30.47 11.14
CA VAL A 411 -14.01 31.13 11.52
C VAL A 411 -13.13 30.17 12.30
N ASP A 412 -11.98 29.79 11.73
CA ASP A 412 -10.97 28.93 12.36
C ASP A 412 -9.59 29.62 12.34
N PRO A 413 -9.08 30.08 13.50
CA PRO A 413 -7.77 30.72 13.59
C PRO A 413 -6.59 29.82 13.17
N ASP A 414 -6.76 28.50 13.13
CA ASP A 414 -5.66 27.55 12.88
C ASP A 414 -5.20 27.52 11.42
N ILE A 415 -6.04 27.97 10.46
CA ILE A 415 -5.64 28.06 9.05
C ILE A 415 -4.67 29.22 8.76
N VAL A 416 -4.42 30.09 9.75
CA VAL A 416 -3.52 31.27 9.76
C VAL A 416 -3.92 32.39 8.78
N GLY A 417 -4.32 32.05 7.57
CA GLY A 417 -4.80 32.97 6.54
C GLY A 417 -5.17 32.26 5.24
N GLY A 418 -5.83 32.99 4.33
CA GLY A 418 -6.44 32.42 3.13
C GLY A 418 -7.86 31.91 3.39
N LEU A 419 -8.36 31.06 2.49
CA LEU A 419 -9.69 30.46 2.57
C LEU A 419 -9.60 28.97 2.27
N LEU A 420 -10.38 28.17 2.98
CA LEU A 420 -10.67 26.79 2.63
C LEU A 420 -12.15 26.72 2.23
N ILE A 421 -12.43 26.28 1.00
CA ILE A 421 -13.80 26.23 0.47
C ILE A 421 -14.14 24.77 0.19
N THR A 422 -15.26 24.31 0.72
CA THR A 422 -15.83 22.99 0.45
C THR A 422 -17.20 23.16 -0.18
N VAL A 423 -17.40 22.60 -1.38
CA VAL A 423 -18.68 22.60 -2.09
C VAL A 423 -18.99 21.15 -2.49
N GLY A 424 -19.97 20.53 -1.83
CA GLY A 424 -20.22 19.09 -1.98
C GLY A 424 -18.99 18.27 -1.61
N GLU A 425 -18.46 17.49 -2.57
CA GLU A 425 -17.24 16.69 -2.40
C GLU A 425 -15.94 17.42 -2.82
N GLU A 426 -16.04 18.63 -3.38
CA GLU A 426 -14.89 19.37 -3.90
C GLU A 426 -14.33 20.32 -2.83
N VAL A 427 -13.01 20.23 -2.59
CA VAL A 427 -12.28 21.09 -1.67
C VAL A 427 -11.31 21.96 -2.45
N ILE A 428 -11.49 23.27 -2.38
CA ILE A 428 -10.55 24.26 -2.89
C ILE A 428 -9.81 24.87 -1.71
N ASP A 429 -8.56 24.45 -1.53
CA ASP A 429 -7.73 24.86 -0.41
C ASP A 429 -6.75 25.97 -0.80
N GLY A 430 -7.04 27.18 -0.32
CA GLY A 430 -6.19 28.36 -0.41
C GLY A 430 -5.45 28.69 0.88
N SER A 431 -5.51 27.83 1.90
CA SER A 431 -5.00 28.15 3.23
C SER A 431 -3.48 28.17 3.29
N ILE A 432 -2.95 29.07 4.11
CA ILE A 432 -1.52 29.21 4.32
C ILE A 432 -0.97 28.03 5.13
N SER A 433 -1.77 27.48 6.06
CA SER A 433 -1.43 26.25 6.79
C SER A 433 -1.16 25.09 5.82
N SER A 434 -2.03 24.87 4.82
CA SER A 434 -1.82 23.82 3.81
C SER A 434 -0.64 24.11 2.88
N ARG A 435 -0.41 25.37 2.49
CA ARG A 435 0.79 25.74 1.72
C ARG A 435 2.08 25.50 2.53
N LEU A 436 2.08 25.76 3.84
CA LEU A 436 3.19 25.45 4.73
C LEU A 436 3.39 23.94 4.90
N ALA A 437 2.31 23.18 5.06
CA ALA A 437 2.37 21.72 5.10
C ALA A 437 2.97 21.15 3.80
N ALA A 438 2.51 21.63 2.64
CA ALA A 438 3.06 21.28 1.34
C ALA A 438 4.57 21.62 1.25
N ALA A 439 4.97 22.80 1.72
CA ALA A 439 6.38 23.20 1.76
C ALA A 439 7.23 22.29 2.66
N ARG A 440 6.71 21.84 3.81
CA ARG A 440 7.38 20.86 4.69
C ARG A 440 7.54 19.50 4.01
N THR A 441 6.51 19.02 3.32
CA THR A 441 6.56 17.74 2.60
C THR A 441 7.44 17.77 1.35
N GLY A 442 7.64 18.95 0.74
CA GLY A 442 8.50 19.14 -0.43
C GLY A 442 9.98 19.29 -0.12
N LEU A 443 10.40 19.17 1.15
CA LEU A 443 11.81 19.24 1.52
C LEU A 443 12.56 18.02 0.97
N PRO A 444 13.79 18.21 0.46
CA PRO A 444 14.58 17.11 -0.09
C PRO A 444 15.00 16.11 0.99
N ASP A 445 14.87 14.82 0.66
CA ASP A 445 15.34 13.67 1.46
C ASP A 445 16.86 13.59 1.64
#